data_AF-A0A399GP83-F1
#
_entry.id   AF-A0A399GP83-F1
#
_cell.length_a   1.000
_cell.length_b   1.000
_cell.length_c   1.000
_cell.angle_alpha   90.00
_cell.angle_beta   90.00
_cell.angle_gamma   90.00
#
_symmetry.space_group_name_H-M   'P 1'
#
loop_
_entity.id
_entity.type
_entity.pdbx_description
1 polymer ?
#
loop_
_entity_poly.entity_id
_entity_poly.type
_entity_poly.pdbx_seq_one_letter_code
_entity_poly.pdbx_strand_id
1 'polypeptide(L)'
;MAGEEEARPAAERSYAAARAARELELRRSEFELAVLLGCVRSFPDGETGRRRVTVTEIGRLRAARGFPHALRERVQTVGTARGAALMRITEARFTRLARAGLLVPIGFYLNRYQCVVWHYLTDDLRQFGQANPALLTGRAPETMRSRIEAGEDSRARNWRARHSGFLLRLTEGGWARAAIPASMLPQDQLEDVVPDPWERAHLYRLRPRLASVSGAQGSPSARRAAALQVADDPDEVRWLLATLGLDLEEARSESAAPRPTGEVPAAALPPGHSSTLGGLLGQDLPGRGMFGWLRRRRERPGGEWGRPRQTVASRSSA
;
A
#
# COMPACT_ATOMS: atom_id res chain seq x y z
N MET A 1 -31.04 -28.52 -40.55
CA MET A 1 -29.72 -28.12 -40.06
C MET A 1 -29.95 -27.03 -39.03
N ALA A 2 -30.30 -27.43 -37.81
CA ALA A 2 -30.57 -26.52 -36.70
C ALA A 2 -29.23 -26.10 -36.10
N GLY A 3 -29.02 -24.78 -36.01
CA GLY A 3 -27.87 -24.21 -35.33
C GLY A 3 -27.95 -24.52 -33.85
N GLU A 4 -26.93 -25.20 -33.35
CA GLU A 4 -26.64 -25.31 -31.93
C GLU A 4 -26.26 -23.91 -31.43
N GLU A 5 -27.24 -23.23 -30.86
CA GLU A 5 -27.05 -22.02 -30.07
C GLU A 5 -26.22 -22.40 -28.84
N GLU A 6 -24.91 -22.21 -28.97
CA GLU A 6 -23.90 -22.46 -27.96
C GLU A 6 -24.28 -21.75 -26.66
N ALA A 7 -24.73 -22.55 -25.69
CA ALA A 7 -25.25 -22.08 -24.42
C ALA A 7 -24.19 -21.26 -23.68
N ARG A 8 -24.37 -19.94 -23.68
CA ARG A 8 -23.65 -19.00 -22.82
C ARG A 8 -23.74 -19.52 -21.37
N PRO A 9 -22.63 -19.85 -20.69
CA PRO A 9 -22.69 -20.43 -19.36
C PRO A 9 -23.49 -19.50 -18.44
N ALA A 10 -24.53 -20.04 -17.82
CA ALA A 10 -25.41 -19.30 -16.92
C ALA A 10 -24.56 -18.50 -15.93
N ALA A 11 -24.69 -17.17 -15.94
CA ALA A 11 -23.89 -16.29 -15.10
C ALA A 11 -23.98 -16.76 -13.64
N GLU A 12 -22.88 -17.32 -13.13
CA GLU A 12 -22.83 -17.90 -11.79
C GLU A 12 -23.28 -16.85 -10.77
N ARG A 13 -24.28 -17.20 -9.95
CA ARG A 13 -24.80 -16.26 -8.94
C ARG A 13 -23.65 -15.82 -8.05
N SER A 14 -23.52 -14.51 -7.85
CA SER A 14 -22.44 -13.92 -7.08
C SER A 14 -22.93 -12.80 -6.17
N TYR A 15 -22.30 -12.66 -5.02
CA TYR A 15 -22.59 -11.62 -4.05
C TYR A 15 -21.51 -10.55 -4.04
N ALA A 16 -21.94 -9.30 -3.86
CA ALA A 16 -21.03 -8.20 -3.57
C ALA A 16 -20.35 -8.42 -2.21
N ALA A 17 -19.15 -7.85 -2.04
CA ALA A 17 -18.31 -7.99 -0.85
C ALA A 17 -19.06 -7.88 0.49
N ALA A 18 -19.94 -6.89 0.67
CA ALA A 18 -20.69 -6.70 1.92
C ALA A 18 -21.69 -7.84 2.22
N ARG A 19 -22.30 -8.44 1.19
CA ARG A 19 -23.15 -9.62 1.38
C ARG A 19 -22.30 -10.86 1.61
N ALA A 20 -21.22 -11.05 0.86
CA ALA A 20 -20.29 -12.16 1.04
C ALA A 20 -19.68 -12.19 2.45
N ALA A 21 -19.24 -11.03 2.99
CA ALA A 21 -18.72 -10.94 4.35
C ALA A 21 -19.75 -11.38 5.41
N ARG A 22 -21.03 -11.02 5.23
CA ARG A 22 -22.11 -11.47 6.13
C ARG A 22 -22.35 -12.97 6.05
N GLU A 23 -22.40 -13.54 4.84
CA GLU A 23 -22.56 -14.99 4.65
C GLU A 23 -21.39 -15.81 5.21
N LEU A 24 -20.19 -15.25 5.18
CA LEU A 24 -18.97 -15.85 5.73
C LEU A 24 -18.75 -15.53 7.21
N GLU A 25 -19.66 -14.78 7.83
CA GLU A 25 -19.56 -14.31 9.21
C GLU A 25 -18.24 -13.59 9.52
N LEU A 26 -17.73 -12.81 8.57
CA LEU A 26 -16.51 -12.01 8.72
C LEU A 26 -16.84 -10.53 8.88
N ARG A 27 -16.05 -9.82 9.69
CA ARG A 27 -16.02 -8.36 9.67
C ARG A 27 -15.51 -7.89 8.31
N ARG A 28 -15.84 -6.66 7.93
CA ARG A 28 -15.38 -6.08 6.66
C ARG A 28 -13.85 -6.16 6.49
N SER A 29 -13.09 -5.79 7.51
CA SER A 29 -11.63 -5.85 7.49
C SER A 29 -11.09 -7.28 7.40
N GLU A 30 -11.75 -8.23 8.06
CA GLU A 30 -11.39 -9.66 8.01
C GLU A 30 -11.68 -10.23 6.62
N PHE A 31 -12.78 -9.84 5.99
CA PHE A 31 -13.11 -10.24 4.62
C PHE A 31 -12.12 -9.67 3.60
N GLU A 32 -11.80 -8.37 3.68
CA GLU A 32 -10.79 -7.74 2.82
C GLU A 32 -9.44 -8.46 2.96
N LEU A 33 -9.06 -8.83 4.18
CA LEU A 33 -7.86 -9.62 4.44
C LEU A 33 -7.97 -11.06 3.93
N ALA A 34 -9.13 -11.71 4.05
CA ALA A 34 -9.37 -13.06 3.56
C ALA A 34 -9.19 -13.13 2.03
N VAL A 35 -9.66 -12.11 1.31
CA VAL A 35 -9.44 -11.97 -0.12
C VAL A 35 -7.96 -11.74 -0.42
N LEU A 36 -7.31 -10.81 0.30
CA LEU A 36 -5.89 -10.49 0.11
C LEU A 36 -4.99 -11.73 0.31
N LEU A 37 -5.30 -12.56 1.30
CA LEU A 37 -4.59 -13.80 1.59
C LEU A 37 -4.95 -14.96 0.64
N GLY A 38 -5.93 -14.79 -0.25
CA GLY A 38 -6.43 -15.86 -1.11
C GLY A 38 -7.23 -16.94 -0.37
N CYS A 39 -7.69 -16.66 0.86
CA CYS A 39 -8.58 -17.55 1.60
C CYS A 39 -9.99 -17.59 0.98
N VAL A 40 -10.41 -16.45 0.41
CA VAL A 40 -11.67 -16.28 -0.33
C VAL A 40 -11.33 -15.94 -1.77
N ARG A 41 -11.78 -16.79 -2.70
CA ARG A 41 -11.65 -16.49 -4.13
C ARG A 41 -12.64 -15.40 -4.52
N SER A 42 -12.15 -14.36 -5.18
CA SER A 42 -12.97 -13.22 -5.62
C SER A 42 -12.52 -12.74 -6.99
N PHE A 43 -13.43 -12.11 -7.71
CA PHE A 43 -13.19 -11.57 -9.05
C PHE A 43 -13.66 -10.10 -9.12
N PRO A 44 -13.09 -9.29 -10.03
CA PRO A 44 -13.48 -7.90 -10.17
C PRO A 44 -14.86 -7.77 -10.84
N ASP A 45 -15.67 -6.81 -10.36
CA ASP A 45 -16.98 -6.43 -10.88
C ASP A 45 -16.84 -5.33 -11.93
N GLY A 46 -16.45 -5.72 -13.14
CA GLY A 46 -16.24 -4.80 -14.27
C GLY A 46 -15.41 -3.56 -13.91
N GLU A 47 -15.81 -2.41 -14.44
CA GLU A 47 -15.07 -1.14 -14.32
C GLU A 47 -15.01 -0.54 -12.91
N THR A 48 -15.93 -0.93 -12.01
CA THR A 48 -15.92 -0.36 -10.64
C THR A 48 -14.83 -0.94 -9.74
N GLY A 49 -14.15 -2.01 -10.16
CA GLY A 49 -13.09 -2.67 -9.38
C GLY A 49 -13.58 -3.24 -8.04
N ARG A 50 -14.90 -3.28 -7.82
CA ARG A 50 -15.50 -3.88 -6.63
C ARG A 50 -15.33 -5.39 -6.72
N ARG A 51 -15.07 -6.08 -5.61
CA ARG A 51 -14.91 -7.54 -5.64
C ARG A 51 -16.24 -8.25 -5.41
N ARG A 52 -16.48 -9.31 -6.19
CA ARG A 52 -17.58 -10.24 -6.00
C ARG A 52 -17.06 -11.63 -5.64
N VAL A 53 -17.91 -12.38 -4.95
CA VAL A 53 -17.64 -13.77 -4.55
C VAL A 53 -18.79 -14.62 -5.08
N THR A 54 -18.46 -15.75 -5.71
CA THR A 54 -19.49 -16.66 -6.22
C THR A 54 -20.22 -17.35 -5.07
N VAL A 55 -21.49 -17.71 -5.30
CA VAL A 55 -22.27 -18.47 -4.32
C VAL A 55 -21.63 -19.84 -4.07
N THR A 56 -21.03 -20.46 -5.10
CA THR A 56 -20.28 -21.73 -4.98
C THR A 56 -19.09 -21.60 -4.04
N GLU A 57 -18.33 -20.50 -4.12
CA GLU A 57 -17.20 -20.26 -3.22
C GLU A 57 -17.66 -20.09 -1.76
N ILE A 58 -18.78 -19.40 -1.55
CA ILE A 58 -19.38 -19.27 -0.21
C ILE A 58 -19.85 -20.63 0.31
N GLY A 59 -20.50 -21.43 -0.54
CA GLY A 59 -20.89 -22.81 -0.21
C GLY A 59 -19.69 -23.66 0.21
N ARG A 60 -18.59 -23.62 -0.56
CA ARG A 60 -17.33 -24.32 -0.25
C ARG A 60 -16.78 -23.94 1.12
N LEU A 61 -16.77 -22.64 1.44
CA LEU A 61 -16.24 -22.14 2.72
C LEU A 61 -17.15 -22.48 3.90
N ARG A 62 -18.47 -22.43 3.73
CA ARG A 62 -19.45 -22.81 4.76
C ARG A 62 -19.45 -24.31 5.04
N ALA A 63 -19.22 -25.12 4.01
CA ALA A 63 -19.10 -26.57 4.15
C ALA A 63 -17.75 -27.02 4.74
N ALA A 64 -16.76 -26.13 4.84
CA ALA A 64 -15.47 -26.46 5.41
C ALA A 64 -15.58 -26.75 6.92
N ARG A 65 -14.88 -27.79 7.37
CA ARG A 65 -14.86 -28.16 8.79
C ARG A 65 -14.38 -26.99 9.66
N GLY A 66 -15.11 -26.72 10.74
CA GLY A 66 -14.77 -25.66 11.68
C GLY A 66 -15.21 -24.26 11.23
N PHE A 67 -16.03 -24.12 10.18
CA PHE A 67 -16.66 -22.85 9.84
C PHE A 67 -17.55 -22.34 10.99
N PRO A 68 -17.54 -21.04 11.31
CA PRO A 68 -16.71 -19.96 10.74
C PRO A 68 -15.34 -19.79 11.41
N HIS A 69 -15.10 -20.46 12.54
CA HIS A 69 -13.93 -20.25 13.39
C HIS A 69 -12.60 -20.50 12.68
N ALA A 70 -12.46 -21.60 11.94
CA ALA A 70 -11.25 -21.92 11.20
C ALA A 70 -10.91 -20.85 10.13
N LEU A 71 -11.93 -20.25 9.51
CA LEU A 71 -11.72 -19.15 8.56
C LEU A 71 -11.27 -17.87 9.28
N ARG A 72 -11.89 -17.57 10.43
CA ARG A 72 -11.52 -16.40 11.25
C ARG A 72 -10.10 -16.51 11.80
N GLU A 73 -9.65 -17.69 12.21
CA GLU A 73 -8.28 -17.91 12.70
C GLU A 73 -7.23 -17.56 11.63
N ARG A 74 -7.46 -18.00 10.38
CA ARG A 74 -6.57 -17.72 9.23
C ARG A 74 -6.40 -16.24 8.91
N VAL A 75 -7.38 -15.42 9.25
CA VAL A 75 -7.36 -13.96 9.02
C VAL A 75 -7.19 -13.17 10.32
N GLN A 76 -6.95 -13.85 11.44
CA GLN A 76 -6.84 -13.20 12.73
C GLN A 76 -5.53 -12.43 12.82
N THR A 77 -5.64 -11.12 13.06
CA THR A 77 -4.49 -10.25 13.25
C THR A 77 -4.35 -9.79 14.69
N VAL A 78 -3.11 -9.62 15.15
CA VAL A 78 -2.78 -9.12 16.48
C VAL A 78 -1.75 -7.99 16.41
N GLY A 79 -1.82 -7.05 17.35
CA GLY A 79 -0.76 -6.07 17.58
C GLY A 79 0.40 -6.64 18.40
N THR A 80 1.44 -5.83 18.62
CA THR A 80 2.69 -6.22 19.32
C THR A 80 2.46 -6.93 20.65
N ALA A 81 1.64 -6.36 21.55
CA ALA A 81 1.45 -6.91 22.89
C ALA A 81 0.86 -8.33 22.87
N ARG A 82 -0.24 -8.51 22.12
CA ARG A 82 -0.90 -9.81 21.99
C ARG A 82 -0.07 -10.80 21.17
N GLY A 83 0.68 -10.33 20.17
CA GLY A 83 1.63 -11.15 19.41
C GLY A 83 2.78 -11.67 20.28
N ALA A 84 3.35 -10.82 21.14
CA ALA A 84 4.40 -11.21 22.08
C ALA A 84 3.90 -12.25 23.09
N ALA A 85 2.69 -12.05 23.64
CA ALA A 85 2.05 -13.00 24.54
C ALA A 85 1.80 -14.36 23.85
N LEU A 86 1.32 -14.35 22.61
CA LEU A 86 1.10 -15.56 21.80
C LEU A 86 2.38 -16.38 21.62
N MET A 87 3.50 -15.68 21.39
CA MET A 87 4.82 -16.29 21.21
C MET A 87 5.56 -16.54 22.54
N ARG A 88 4.95 -16.19 23.68
CA ARG A 88 5.53 -16.31 25.03
C ARG A 88 6.88 -15.57 25.18
N ILE A 89 6.97 -14.37 24.60
CA ILE A 89 8.16 -13.49 24.69
C ILE A 89 7.76 -12.10 25.20
N THR A 90 8.76 -11.29 25.53
CA THR A 90 8.54 -9.88 25.89
C THR A 90 8.22 -9.03 24.66
N GLU A 91 7.46 -7.94 24.84
CA GLU A 91 7.16 -6.99 23.76
C GLU A 91 8.42 -6.37 23.15
N ALA A 92 9.45 -6.14 23.97
CA ALA A 92 10.75 -5.65 23.51
C ALA A 92 11.46 -6.65 22.60
N ARG A 93 11.38 -7.96 22.89
CA ARG A 93 11.94 -9.00 21.99
C ARG A 93 11.12 -9.09 20.70
N PHE A 94 9.79 -9.09 20.80
CA PHE A 94 8.91 -9.10 19.63
C PHE A 94 9.22 -7.92 18.70
N THR A 95 9.32 -6.71 19.26
CA THR A 95 9.62 -5.49 18.49
C THR A 95 10.98 -5.58 17.81
N ARG A 96 12.00 -6.15 18.46
CA ARG A 96 13.31 -6.39 17.84
C ARG A 96 13.22 -7.36 16.66
N LEU A 97 12.52 -8.49 16.81
CA LEU A 97 12.32 -9.46 15.72
C LEU A 97 11.57 -8.82 14.54
N ALA A 98 10.54 -8.02 14.81
CA ALA A 98 9.78 -7.32 13.78
C ALA A 98 10.62 -6.25 13.05
N ARG A 99 11.39 -5.43 13.79
CA ARG A 99 12.28 -4.41 13.21
C ARG A 99 13.40 -5.02 12.37
N ALA A 100 13.90 -6.19 12.76
CA ALA A 100 14.84 -6.97 11.96
C ALA A 100 14.24 -7.60 10.69
N GLY A 101 12.91 -7.50 10.51
CA GLY A 101 12.21 -8.05 9.36
C GLY A 101 11.85 -9.53 9.46
N LEU A 102 12.10 -10.18 10.61
CA LEU A 102 11.77 -11.60 10.81
C LEU A 102 10.27 -11.84 11.03
N LEU A 103 9.58 -10.86 11.60
CA LEU A 103 8.13 -10.85 11.71
C LEU A 103 7.60 -9.80 10.74
N VAL A 104 6.93 -10.25 9.68
CA VAL A 104 6.44 -9.37 8.61
C VAL A 104 5.00 -8.94 8.94
N PRO A 105 4.74 -7.65 9.15
CA PRO A 105 3.39 -7.19 9.42
C PRO A 105 2.51 -7.32 8.17
N ILE A 106 1.22 -7.55 8.40
CA ILE A 106 0.20 -7.68 7.35
C ILE A 106 -0.49 -6.35 7.04
N GLY A 107 -0.46 -5.42 8.00
CA GLY A 107 -1.04 -4.09 7.86
C GLY A 107 -0.69 -3.21 9.04
N PHE A 108 -1.18 -1.98 9.01
CA PHE A 108 -0.98 -1.01 10.08
C PHE A 108 -2.15 -0.04 10.17
N TYR A 109 -2.25 0.65 11.29
CA TYR A 109 -3.04 1.87 11.41
C TYR A 109 -2.23 2.94 12.14
N LEU A 110 -2.65 4.19 12.01
CA LEU A 110 -2.15 5.27 12.82
C LEU A 110 -3.09 5.48 13.99
N ASN A 111 -2.55 5.47 15.21
CA ASN A 111 -3.34 5.79 16.39
C ASN A 111 -3.69 7.30 16.42
N ARG A 112 -4.47 7.72 17.42
CA ARG A 112 -4.83 9.14 17.64
C ARG A 112 -3.59 10.07 17.73
N TYR A 113 -2.47 9.53 18.17
CA TYR A 113 -1.19 10.23 18.34
C TYR A 113 -0.26 10.08 17.12
N GLN A 114 -0.78 9.59 15.98
CA GLN A 114 -0.03 9.40 14.74
C GLN A 114 1.13 8.39 14.84
N CYS A 115 1.15 7.55 15.87
CA CYS A 115 2.08 6.43 15.96
C CYS A 115 1.58 5.27 15.09
N VAL A 116 2.51 4.60 14.43
CA VAL A 116 2.22 3.43 13.60
C VAL A 116 2.03 2.22 14.49
N VAL A 117 0.85 1.62 14.42
CA VAL A 117 0.54 0.35 15.09
C VAL A 117 0.46 -0.72 14.03
N TRP A 118 1.41 -1.65 14.10
CA TRP A 118 1.54 -2.77 13.17
C TRP A 118 0.66 -3.95 13.61
N HIS A 119 0.11 -4.65 12.63
CA HIS A 119 -0.64 -5.87 12.81
C HIS A 119 0.09 -7.05 12.17
N TYR A 120 0.01 -8.21 12.82
CA TYR A 120 0.65 -9.45 12.38
C TYR A 120 -0.40 -10.56 12.34
N LEU A 121 -0.29 -11.47 11.38
CA LEU A 121 -1.15 -12.64 11.34
C LEU A 121 -0.79 -13.60 12.46
N THR A 122 -1.81 -14.07 13.17
CA THR A 122 -1.66 -14.99 14.29
C THR A 122 -0.99 -16.29 13.83
N ASP A 123 -1.38 -16.81 12.67
CA ASP A 123 -0.82 -18.03 12.10
C ASP A 123 0.67 -17.90 11.76
N ASP A 124 1.07 -16.78 11.15
CA ASP A 124 2.48 -16.51 10.84
C ASP A 124 3.33 -16.48 12.13
N LEU A 125 2.82 -15.86 13.20
CA LEU A 125 3.52 -15.82 14.48
C LEU A 125 3.67 -17.21 15.11
N ARG A 126 2.63 -18.05 15.03
CA ARG A 126 2.67 -19.43 15.53
C ARG A 126 3.68 -20.27 14.74
N GLN A 127 3.60 -20.22 13.41
CA GLN A 127 4.50 -20.95 12.53
C GLN A 127 5.95 -20.51 12.73
N PHE A 128 6.19 -19.19 12.79
CA PHE A 128 7.52 -18.66 13.06
C PHE A 128 8.07 -19.15 14.40
N GLY A 129 7.24 -19.11 15.46
CA GLY A 129 7.67 -19.53 16.80
C GLY A 129 7.99 -21.02 16.88
N GLN A 130 7.24 -21.86 16.16
CA GLN A 130 7.51 -23.30 16.05
C GLN A 130 8.77 -23.59 15.24
N ALA A 131 9.00 -22.87 14.14
CA ALA A 131 10.16 -23.06 13.27
C ALA A 131 11.45 -22.48 13.86
N ASN A 132 11.36 -21.44 14.69
CA ASN A 132 12.52 -20.69 15.19
C ASN A 132 12.53 -20.55 16.72
N PRO A 133 12.46 -21.64 17.51
CA PRO A 133 12.40 -21.56 18.96
C PRO A 133 13.63 -20.86 19.56
N ALA A 134 14.81 -21.05 18.95
CA ALA A 134 16.06 -20.43 19.38
C ALA A 134 16.05 -18.90 19.30
N LEU A 135 15.21 -18.30 18.44
CA LEU A 135 15.09 -16.84 18.33
C LEU A 135 14.12 -16.25 19.36
N LEU A 136 13.29 -17.10 19.99
CA LEU A 136 12.36 -16.67 21.04
C LEU A 136 13.03 -16.58 22.41
N THR A 137 14.05 -17.40 22.62
CA THR A 137 14.82 -17.50 23.87
C THR A 137 16.26 -17.02 23.68
N GLY A 138 16.98 -16.76 24.77
CA GLY A 138 18.41 -16.45 24.71
C GLY A 138 18.77 -15.12 24.03
N ARG A 139 20.02 -15.06 23.54
CA ARG A 139 20.63 -13.87 22.93
C ARG A 139 20.29 -13.81 21.44
N ALA A 140 19.84 -12.64 21.00
CA ALA A 140 19.63 -12.36 19.58
C ALA A 140 20.97 -12.48 18.79
N PRO A 141 20.96 -13.06 17.57
CA PRO A 141 22.14 -13.11 16.72
C PRO A 141 22.80 -11.73 16.54
N GLU A 142 24.13 -11.69 16.50
CA GLU A 142 24.91 -10.44 16.47
C GLU A 142 24.47 -9.51 15.34
N THR A 143 24.43 -10.06 14.13
CA THR A 143 24.04 -9.34 12.91
C THR A 143 22.68 -8.67 13.04
N MET A 144 21.72 -9.35 13.69
CA MET A 144 20.41 -8.79 13.97
C MET A 144 20.48 -7.64 14.98
N ARG A 145 21.28 -7.79 16.05
CA ARG A 145 21.43 -6.75 17.08
C ARG A 145 22.06 -5.50 16.50
N SER A 146 23.17 -5.63 15.76
CA SER A 146 23.87 -4.50 15.16
C SER A 146 22.99 -3.70 14.21
N ARG A 147 22.17 -4.36 13.39
CA ARG A 147 21.20 -3.69 12.48
C ARG A 147 20.16 -2.89 13.25
N ILE A 148 19.59 -3.46 14.31
CA ILE A 148 18.57 -2.78 15.12
C ILE A 148 19.20 -1.59 15.90
N GLU A 149 20.41 -1.77 16.43
CA GLU A 149 21.18 -0.74 17.14
C GLU A 149 21.55 0.43 16.20
N ALA A 150 21.82 0.15 14.92
CA ALA A 150 21.99 1.16 13.87
C ALA A 150 20.68 1.89 13.48
N GLY A 151 19.56 1.57 14.14
CA GLY A 151 18.27 2.23 13.91
C GLY A 151 17.45 1.62 12.77
N GLU A 152 17.89 0.53 12.15
CA GLU A 152 17.17 -0.09 11.04
C GLU A 152 15.78 -0.58 11.47
N ASP A 153 14.80 -0.42 10.58
CA ASP A 153 13.43 -0.90 10.75
C ASP A 153 12.87 -1.41 9.42
N SER A 154 12.98 -2.71 9.20
CA SER A 154 12.55 -3.36 7.96
C SER A 154 11.02 -3.58 7.88
N ARG A 155 10.22 -3.15 8.88
CA ARG A 155 8.78 -3.44 8.91
C ARG A 155 8.03 -2.84 7.72
N ALA A 156 8.33 -1.59 7.37
CA ALA A 156 7.67 -0.91 6.26
C ALA A 156 8.04 -1.54 4.91
N ARG A 157 9.34 -1.77 4.68
CA ARG A 157 9.87 -2.46 3.50
C ARG A 157 9.27 -3.86 3.32
N ASN A 158 9.29 -4.68 4.37
CA ASN A 158 8.77 -6.06 4.28
C ASN A 158 7.25 -6.08 4.13
N TRP A 159 6.54 -5.11 4.73
CA TRP A 159 5.11 -4.94 4.49
C TRP A 159 4.82 -4.62 3.03
N ARG A 160 5.53 -3.66 2.41
CA ARG A 160 5.38 -3.31 0.99
C ARG A 160 5.65 -4.51 0.09
N ALA A 161 6.76 -5.21 0.30
CA ALA A 161 7.11 -6.40 -0.47
C ALA A 161 6.02 -7.49 -0.38
N ARG A 162 5.55 -7.77 0.85
CA ARG A 162 4.47 -8.73 1.07
C ARG A 162 3.17 -8.29 0.41
N HIS A 163 2.80 -7.02 0.56
CA HIS A 163 1.57 -6.46 0.01
C HIS A 163 1.59 -6.45 -1.52
N SER A 164 2.72 -6.10 -2.15
CA SER A 164 2.94 -6.22 -3.59
C SER A 164 2.68 -7.64 -4.07
N GLY A 165 3.26 -8.64 -3.40
CA GLY A 165 3.03 -10.05 -3.73
C GLY A 165 1.55 -10.47 -3.67
N PHE A 166 0.76 -9.93 -2.73
CA PHE A 166 -0.69 -10.18 -2.70
C PHE A 166 -1.42 -9.51 -3.86
N LEU A 167 -1.10 -8.25 -4.14
CA LEU A 167 -1.73 -7.49 -5.22
C LEU A 167 -1.47 -8.12 -6.58
N LEU A 168 -0.24 -8.58 -6.83
CA LEU A 168 0.13 -9.25 -8.07
C LEU A 168 -0.72 -10.50 -8.35
N ARG A 169 -1.10 -11.26 -7.32
CA ARG A 169 -1.98 -12.43 -7.47
C ARG A 169 -3.44 -12.09 -7.75
N LEU A 170 -3.84 -10.87 -7.44
CA LEU A 170 -5.21 -10.39 -7.58
C LEU A 170 -5.41 -9.53 -8.84
N THR A 171 -4.33 -9.22 -9.55
CA THR A 171 -4.31 -8.24 -10.64
C THR A 171 -4.10 -8.95 -11.97
N GLU A 172 -4.93 -8.57 -12.94
CA GLU A 172 -4.89 -9.06 -14.31
C GLU A 172 -4.58 -7.88 -15.24
N GLY A 173 -3.80 -8.12 -16.30
CA GLY A 173 -3.37 -7.12 -17.29
C GLY A 173 -2.06 -6.41 -16.94
N GLY A 174 -1.20 -6.20 -17.95
CA GLY A 174 0.14 -5.63 -17.78
C GLY A 174 0.14 -4.25 -17.12
N TRP A 175 -0.75 -3.34 -17.55
CA TRP A 175 -0.82 -1.98 -16.98
C TRP A 175 -1.20 -1.96 -15.50
N ALA A 176 -2.10 -2.85 -15.07
CA ALA A 176 -2.51 -2.93 -13.68
C ALA A 176 -1.39 -3.56 -12.82
N ARG A 177 -0.63 -4.51 -13.37
CA ARG A 177 0.58 -5.05 -12.74
C ARG A 177 1.64 -3.97 -12.55
N ALA A 178 1.97 -3.22 -13.61
CA ALA A 178 2.93 -2.10 -13.57
C ALA A 178 2.53 -1.00 -12.57
N ALA A 179 1.23 -0.79 -12.34
CA ALA A 179 0.74 0.17 -11.36
C ALA A 179 1.12 -0.18 -9.90
N ILE A 180 1.42 -1.46 -9.60
CA ILE A 180 1.79 -1.90 -8.26
C ILE A 180 3.16 -1.35 -7.85
N PRO A 181 4.28 -1.64 -8.52
CA PRO A 181 5.58 -1.06 -8.17
C PRO A 181 5.59 0.47 -8.35
N ALA A 182 4.92 1.01 -9.38
CA ALA A 182 4.78 2.46 -9.55
C ALA A 182 4.15 3.15 -8.33
N SER A 183 3.19 2.50 -7.66
CA SER A 183 2.51 3.07 -6.49
C SER A 183 3.37 3.18 -5.23
N MET A 184 4.51 2.50 -5.21
CA MET A 184 5.46 2.44 -4.10
C MET A 184 6.72 3.25 -4.36
N LEU A 185 6.90 3.80 -5.56
CA LEU A 185 8.06 4.60 -5.92
C LEU A 185 7.90 6.07 -5.50
N PRO A 186 9.01 6.76 -5.15
CA PRO A 186 9.03 8.21 -5.09
C PRO A 186 8.62 8.82 -6.43
N GLN A 187 7.91 9.96 -6.39
CA GLN A 187 7.34 10.57 -7.59
C GLN A 187 8.42 11.01 -8.59
N ASP A 188 9.55 11.54 -8.11
CA ASP A 188 10.70 11.92 -8.93
C ASP A 188 11.26 10.71 -9.71
N GLN A 189 11.44 9.57 -9.04
CA GLN A 189 11.93 8.35 -9.69
C GLN A 189 10.94 7.80 -10.73
N LEU A 190 9.63 7.93 -10.46
CA LEU A 190 8.59 7.52 -11.40
C LEU A 190 8.57 8.41 -12.65
N GLU A 191 8.76 9.73 -12.49
CA GLU A 191 8.80 10.68 -13.59
C GLU A 191 9.99 10.44 -14.52
N ASP A 192 11.13 10.00 -13.97
CA ASP A 192 12.33 9.66 -14.73
C ASP A 192 12.16 8.38 -15.56
N VAL A 193 11.55 7.32 -14.99
CA VAL A 193 11.36 6.03 -15.68
C VAL A 193 10.17 6.04 -16.65
N VAL A 194 9.15 6.84 -16.36
CA VAL A 194 7.94 6.95 -17.18
C VAL A 194 7.82 8.37 -17.73
N PRO A 195 8.50 8.68 -18.84
CA PRO A 195 8.50 10.03 -19.40
C PRO A 195 7.16 10.43 -20.03
N ASP A 196 6.36 9.48 -20.54
CA ASP A 196 5.04 9.78 -21.13
C ASP A 196 4.03 10.16 -20.03
N PRO A 197 3.51 11.40 -20.03
CA PRO A 197 2.51 11.84 -19.06
C PRO A 197 1.22 11.01 -19.07
N TRP A 198 0.83 10.44 -20.22
CA TRP A 198 -0.39 9.63 -20.34
C TRP A 198 -0.23 8.27 -19.69
N GLU A 199 0.93 7.64 -19.85
CA GLU A 199 1.26 6.40 -19.13
C GLU A 199 1.25 6.65 -17.63
N ARG A 200 1.86 7.75 -17.16
CA ARG A 200 1.80 8.14 -15.73
C ARG A 200 0.38 8.36 -15.25
N ALA A 201 -0.45 9.07 -16.00
CA ALA A 201 -1.86 9.28 -15.66
C ALA A 201 -2.65 7.97 -15.64
N HIS A 202 -2.33 7.01 -16.51
CA HIS A 202 -2.95 5.70 -16.52
C HIS A 202 -2.54 4.86 -15.30
N LEU A 203 -1.24 4.79 -14.99
CA LEU A 203 -0.73 4.14 -13.78
C LEU A 203 -1.33 4.73 -12.50
N TYR A 204 -1.48 6.06 -12.44
CA TYR A 204 -2.11 6.73 -11.31
C TYR A 204 -3.58 6.31 -11.13
N ARG A 205 -4.34 6.15 -12.23
CA ARG A 205 -5.74 5.66 -12.18
C ARG A 205 -5.83 4.21 -11.72
N LEU A 206 -4.88 3.37 -12.12
CA LEU A 206 -4.82 1.95 -11.77
C LEU A 206 -4.17 1.68 -10.40
N ARG A 207 -3.74 2.74 -9.70
CA ARG A 207 -3.02 2.63 -8.43
C ARG A 207 -3.80 1.77 -7.42
N PRO A 208 -3.20 0.69 -6.89
CA PRO A 208 -3.85 -0.12 -5.88
C PRO A 208 -4.03 0.69 -4.58
N ARG A 209 -5.11 0.41 -3.85
CA ARG A 209 -5.29 0.93 -2.50
C ARG A 209 -4.41 0.15 -1.53
N LEU A 210 -3.21 0.65 -1.28
CA LEU A 210 -2.19 -0.04 -0.47
C LEU A 210 -2.55 -0.14 1.02
N ALA A 211 -3.23 0.84 1.59
CA ALA A 211 -3.77 0.76 2.95
C ALA A 211 -5.00 1.65 3.13
N SER A 212 -6.03 1.13 3.80
CA SER A 212 -7.20 1.92 4.22
C SER A 212 -6.82 2.76 5.43
N VAL A 213 -6.10 3.87 5.23
CA VAL A 213 -5.84 4.81 6.31
C VAL A 213 -6.99 5.79 6.41
N SER A 214 -7.74 5.69 7.52
CA SER A 214 -8.78 6.65 7.86
C SER A 214 -8.16 8.02 8.13
N GLY A 215 -8.57 9.04 7.38
CA GLY A 215 -8.18 10.42 7.57
C GLY A 215 -8.57 11.29 6.38
N ALA A 216 -8.81 12.58 6.62
CA ALA A 216 -9.01 13.52 5.53
C ALA A 216 -7.75 13.59 4.63
N GLN A 217 -7.96 13.74 3.33
CA GLN A 217 -6.92 14.02 2.35
C GLN A 217 -6.06 15.20 2.85
N GLY A 218 -4.74 15.08 2.78
CA GLY A 218 -3.80 16.11 3.24
C GLY A 218 -3.58 16.21 4.76
N SER A 219 -4.29 15.43 5.59
CA SER A 219 -4.03 15.39 7.03
C SER A 219 -2.62 14.87 7.35
N PRO A 220 -2.02 15.22 8.51
CA PRO A 220 -0.73 14.68 8.92
C PRO A 220 -0.71 13.15 8.97
N SER A 221 -1.82 12.53 9.38
CA SER A 221 -1.99 11.07 9.36
C SER A 221 -1.94 10.51 7.94
N ALA A 222 -2.63 11.15 6.98
CA ALA A 222 -2.58 10.73 5.58
C ALA A 222 -1.15 10.84 5.01
N ARG A 223 -0.41 11.92 5.32
CA ARG A 223 0.99 12.08 4.90
C ARG A 223 1.89 11.01 5.50
N ARG A 224 1.73 10.71 6.79
CA ARG A 224 2.53 9.69 7.46
C ARG A 224 2.25 8.28 6.94
N ALA A 225 1.00 8.00 6.60
CA ALA A 225 0.64 6.75 5.95
C ALA A 225 1.19 6.64 4.52
N ALA A 226 1.13 7.74 3.75
CA ALA A 226 1.73 7.80 2.42
C ALA A 226 3.24 7.56 2.46
N ALA A 227 3.94 8.11 3.46
CA ALA A 227 5.38 7.87 3.65
C ALA A 227 5.72 6.40 3.91
N LEU A 228 4.84 5.63 4.58
CA LEU A 228 5.03 4.18 4.76
C LEU A 228 4.75 3.38 3.48
N GLN A 229 3.96 3.93 2.56
CA GLN A 229 3.60 3.29 1.29
C GLN A 229 4.68 3.46 0.23
N VAL A 230 5.51 4.50 0.34
CA VAL A 230 6.59 4.80 -0.59
C VAL A 230 7.90 4.24 -0.06
N ALA A 231 8.70 3.66 -0.96
CA ALA A 231 10.04 3.17 -0.67
C ALA A 231 11.02 4.34 -0.51
N ASP A 232 11.84 4.24 0.53
CA ASP A 232 12.89 5.19 0.90
C ASP A 232 14.29 4.56 0.90
N ASP A 233 14.36 3.23 1.02
CA ASP A 233 15.58 2.45 0.93
C ASP A 233 16.10 2.39 -0.53
N PRO A 234 17.35 2.80 -0.81
CA PRO A 234 17.88 2.82 -2.16
C PRO A 234 17.88 1.46 -2.86
N ASP A 235 18.03 0.36 -2.13
CA ASP A 235 18.06 -0.98 -2.71
C ASP A 235 16.63 -1.42 -3.08
N GLU A 236 15.65 -1.11 -2.23
CA GLU A 236 14.23 -1.29 -2.52
C GLU A 236 13.80 -0.47 -3.73
N VAL A 237 14.20 0.80 -3.81
CA VAL A 237 13.89 1.68 -4.96
C VAL A 237 14.47 1.10 -6.24
N ARG A 238 15.74 0.68 -6.26
CA ARG A 238 16.36 0.05 -7.45
C ARG A 238 15.62 -1.21 -7.88
N TRP A 239 15.22 -2.05 -6.94
CA TRP A 239 14.44 -3.26 -7.24
C TRP A 239 13.05 -2.94 -7.81
N LEU A 240 12.36 -1.94 -7.25
CA LEU A 240 11.06 -1.48 -7.75
C LEU A 240 11.17 -0.87 -9.15
N LEU A 241 12.22 -0.09 -9.44
CA LEU A 241 12.44 0.47 -10.77
C LEU A 241 12.70 -0.62 -11.81
N ALA A 242 13.53 -1.62 -11.48
CA ALA A 242 13.77 -2.76 -12.37
C ALA A 242 12.48 -3.55 -12.64
N THR A 243 11.67 -3.79 -11.59
CA THR A 243 10.38 -4.48 -11.72
C THR A 243 9.41 -3.69 -12.59
N LEU A 244 9.30 -2.37 -12.35
CA LEU A 244 8.44 -1.48 -13.13
C LEU A 244 8.85 -1.46 -14.61
N GLY A 245 10.14 -1.43 -14.92
CA GLY A 245 10.63 -1.47 -16.30
C GLY A 245 10.13 -2.71 -17.05
N LEU A 246 10.29 -3.88 -16.44
CA LEU A 246 9.83 -5.16 -17.02
C LEU A 246 8.30 -5.17 -17.20
N ASP A 247 7.54 -4.76 -16.17
CA ASP A 247 6.08 -4.73 -16.25
C ASP A 247 5.57 -3.72 -17.30
N LEU A 248 6.27 -2.60 -17.52
CA LEU A 248 5.92 -1.62 -18.55
C LEU A 248 6.22 -2.13 -19.96
N GLU A 249 7.32 -2.84 -20.16
CA GLU A 249 7.64 -3.49 -21.44
C GLU A 249 6.55 -4.49 -21.81
N GLU A 250 6.15 -5.34 -20.86
CA GLU A 250 5.04 -6.29 -21.03
C GLU A 250 3.73 -5.54 -21.33
N ALA A 251 3.36 -4.54 -20.52
CA ALA A 251 2.13 -3.77 -20.69
C ALA A 251 2.03 -3.08 -22.06
N ARG A 252 3.13 -2.46 -22.51
CA ARG A 252 3.20 -1.78 -23.83
C ARG A 252 3.10 -2.76 -24.99
N SER A 253 3.59 -4.00 -24.81
CA SER A 253 3.47 -5.06 -25.82
C SER A 253 2.03 -5.55 -25.99
N GLU A 254 1.26 -5.56 -24.90
CA GLU A 254 -0.16 -5.94 -24.91
C GLU A 254 -1.05 -4.82 -25.46
N SER A 255 -0.83 -3.57 -24.99
CA SER A 255 -1.65 -2.42 -25.39
C SER A 255 -0.98 -1.08 -25.09
N ALA A 256 -1.16 -0.10 -25.96
CA ALA A 256 -0.76 1.28 -25.65
C ALA A 256 -1.63 1.87 -24.53
N ALA A 257 -1.04 2.74 -23.71
CA ALA A 257 -1.81 3.42 -22.66
C ALA A 257 -2.99 4.21 -23.25
N PRO A 258 -4.18 4.22 -22.60
CA PRO A 258 -5.33 4.95 -23.09
C PRO A 258 -5.03 6.45 -23.18
N ARG A 259 -4.95 6.95 -24.41
CA ARG A 259 -4.87 8.39 -24.69
C ARG A 259 -6.29 8.93 -24.83
N PRO A 260 -6.61 10.13 -24.31
CA PRO A 260 -7.85 10.78 -24.68
C PRO A 260 -7.79 11.05 -26.19
N THR A 261 -8.49 10.25 -26.97
CA THR A 261 -8.81 10.58 -28.35
C THR A 261 -9.66 11.84 -28.30
N GLY A 262 -9.18 12.93 -28.88
CA GLY A 262 -9.82 14.25 -28.88
C GLY A 262 -11.15 14.32 -29.63
N GLU A 263 -11.86 13.22 -29.83
CA GLU A 263 -13.26 13.24 -30.24
C GLU A 263 -14.12 13.47 -29.00
N VAL A 264 -14.28 14.74 -28.65
CA VAL A 264 -15.57 15.19 -28.14
C VAL A 264 -16.59 14.82 -29.22
N PRO A 265 -17.63 14.02 -28.95
CA PRO A 265 -18.73 13.92 -29.88
C PRO A 265 -19.27 15.34 -30.06
N ALA A 266 -19.10 15.91 -31.24
CA ALA A 266 -19.72 17.17 -31.64
C ALA A 266 -21.23 16.93 -31.77
N ALA A 267 -21.91 16.74 -30.64
CA ALA A 267 -23.34 16.59 -30.55
C ALA A 267 -23.87 17.59 -29.53
N ALA A 268 -24.46 18.66 -30.07
CA ALA A 268 -25.36 19.62 -29.44
C ALA A 268 -24.75 20.65 -28.47
N LEU A 269 -23.95 21.58 -29.01
CA LEU A 269 -24.10 22.98 -28.63
C LEU A 269 -25.30 23.54 -29.43
N PRO A 270 -26.42 23.93 -28.80
CA PRO A 270 -27.48 24.64 -29.50
C PRO A 270 -26.96 26.03 -29.95
N PRO A 271 -27.32 26.49 -31.16
CA PRO A 271 -26.81 27.76 -31.68
C PRO A 271 -27.49 28.94 -31.01
N GLY A 272 -26.67 29.87 -30.53
CA GLY A 272 -26.94 31.31 -30.52
C GLY A 272 -27.81 31.84 -29.39
N HIS A 273 -27.21 32.64 -28.51
CA HIS A 273 -27.63 34.03 -28.28
C HIS A 273 -26.41 34.84 -27.84
N SER A 274 -25.89 35.66 -28.75
CA SER A 274 -24.96 36.74 -28.45
C SER A 274 -25.72 37.94 -27.87
N SER A 275 -25.03 38.65 -26.96
CA SER A 275 -25.22 40.06 -26.60
C SER A 275 -26.38 40.34 -25.61
N THR A 276 -26.24 41.16 -24.56
CA THR A 276 -25.18 42.10 -24.17
C THR A 276 -25.38 42.53 -22.72
N LEU A 277 -24.27 42.88 -22.07
CA LEU A 277 -24.09 43.94 -21.06
C LEU A 277 -24.84 43.84 -19.72
N GLY A 278 -24.03 43.58 -18.68
CA GLY A 278 -23.65 44.70 -17.82
C GLY A 278 -24.31 44.77 -16.45
N GLY A 279 -23.54 44.36 -15.44
CA GLY A 279 -23.60 44.97 -14.12
C GLY A 279 -24.30 44.13 -13.05
N LEU A 280 -23.52 43.32 -12.35
CA LEU A 280 -23.27 43.53 -10.93
C LEU A 280 -21.98 42.79 -10.57
N LEU A 281 -20.89 43.56 -10.66
CA LEU A 281 -19.57 43.25 -10.14
C LEU A 281 -19.66 42.98 -8.63
N GLY A 282 -18.89 42.00 -8.18
CA GLY A 282 -18.40 41.99 -6.81
C GLY A 282 -18.24 40.61 -6.17
N GLN A 283 -17.23 39.85 -6.61
CA GLN A 283 -16.01 39.62 -5.83
C GLN A 283 -15.30 38.32 -6.26
N ASP A 284 -14.29 38.53 -7.11
CA ASP A 284 -12.92 38.02 -7.06
C ASP A 284 -12.67 36.51 -6.81
N LEU A 285 -12.54 35.79 -7.91
CA LEU A 285 -11.63 34.65 -8.05
C LEU A 285 -10.34 35.12 -8.74
N PRO A 286 -9.15 34.77 -8.23
CA PRO A 286 -7.96 34.72 -9.05
C PRO A 286 -7.58 33.26 -9.33
N GLY A 287 -7.75 32.84 -10.58
CA GLY A 287 -7.01 31.73 -11.14
C GLY A 287 -5.69 32.21 -11.75
N ARG A 288 -4.60 31.47 -11.49
CA ARG A 288 -3.50 31.10 -12.42
C ARG A 288 -2.20 30.86 -11.65
N GLY A 289 -1.48 29.80 -12.02
CA GLY A 289 -0.06 29.65 -11.67
C GLY A 289 0.45 28.24 -11.37
N MET A 290 0.03 27.25 -12.15
CA MET A 290 0.80 26.01 -12.30
C MET A 290 2.17 26.38 -12.94
N PHE A 291 3.30 25.83 -12.45
CA PHE A 291 4.72 26.11 -12.82
C PHE A 291 5.51 27.20 -12.05
N GLY A 292 5.57 27.12 -10.71
CA GLY A 292 6.36 28.06 -9.89
C GLY A 292 7.54 27.52 -9.08
N TRP A 293 7.78 26.20 -8.99
CA TRP A 293 8.74 25.66 -7.99
C TRP A 293 10.11 25.21 -8.52
N LEU A 294 10.39 25.39 -9.80
CA LEU A 294 11.73 25.17 -10.36
C LEU A 294 12.50 26.49 -10.51
N ARG A 295 13.00 27.02 -9.39
CA ARG A 295 14.31 27.71 -9.25
C ARG A 295 14.44 28.37 -7.87
N ARG A 296 15.20 27.74 -6.97
CA ARG A 296 16.36 28.38 -6.30
C ARG A 296 17.13 27.35 -5.47
N ARG A 297 18.32 26.99 -5.98
CA ARG A 297 19.40 26.37 -5.21
C ARG A 297 20.10 27.45 -4.39
N ARG A 298 20.55 27.04 -3.19
CA ARG A 298 21.59 27.60 -2.30
C ARG A 298 21.31 28.98 -1.69
N GLU A 299 21.22 29.00 -0.37
CA GLU A 299 22.20 29.66 0.51
C GLU A 299 22.07 29.12 1.95
N ARG A 300 23.21 28.70 2.52
CA ARG A 300 23.38 28.43 3.96
C ARG A 300 23.63 29.78 4.63
N PRO A 301 23.09 30.03 5.84
CA PRO A 301 23.78 30.86 6.81
C PRO A 301 24.36 29.97 7.91
N GLY A 302 25.65 30.21 8.19
CA GLY A 302 26.30 29.79 9.43
C GLY A 302 25.80 30.60 10.63
N GLY A 303 26.03 30.05 11.81
CA GLY A 303 25.66 30.62 13.12
C GLY A 303 25.65 29.49 14.14
N GLU A 304 26.83 29.14 14.65
CA GLU A 304 27.22 29.40 16.04
C GLU A 304 26.48 28.52 17.06
N TRP A 305 27.15 27.46 17.50
CA TRP A 305 26.89 26.84 18.80
C TRP A 305 28.22 26.58 19.52
N GLY A 306 28.46 27.41 20.53
CA GLY A 306 28.95 27.03 21.86
C GLY A 306 30.26 26.25 21.96
N ARG A 307 31.35 26.96 22.21
CA ARG A 307 32.57 26.41 22.83
C ARG A 307 32.27 25.94 24.27
N PRO A 308 32.74 24.76 24.70
CA PRO A 308 33.05 24.53 26.10
C PRO A 308 34.48 24.97 26.42
N ARG A 309 34.60 25.68 27.54
CA ARG A 309 35.82 26.26 28.11
C ARG A 309 36.87 25.18 28.39
N GLN A 310 38.08 25.41 27.89
CA GLN A 310 39.29 24.81 28.44
C GLN A 310 39.63 25.53 29.75
N THR A 311 39.64 24.80 30.86
CA THR A 311 40.29 25.25 32.09
C THR A 311 41.64 24.56 32.15
N VAL A 312 42.68 25.28 31.76
CA VAL A 312 44.06 24.95 32.10
C VAL A 312 44.33 25.55 33.47
N ALA A 313 44.60 24.71 34.47
CA ALA A 313 45.27 25.12 35.69
C ALA A 313 46.67 24.48 35.67
N SER A 314 47.65 25.36 35.78
CA SER A 314 49.08 25.13 35.65
C SER A 314 49.73 24.72 36.98
N ARG A 315 50.84 23.95 36.88
CA ARG A 315 51.99 23.87 37.82
C ARG A 315 51.71 23.15 39.17
N SER A 316 52.65 22.47 39.85
CA SER A 316 54.11 22.43 39.78
C SER A 316 54.65 21.17 40.50
N SER A 317 55.82 20.70 40.04
CA SER A 317 56.97 20.14 40.79
C SER A 317 56.76 19.23 42.01
N ALA A 318 57.21 17.98 41.91
CA ALA A 318 58.43 17.44 42.53
C ALA A 318 58.66 15.99 42.03
#